data_AF-I0EPT3-F1
#
_entry.id   AF-I0EPT3-F1
#
_cell.length_a   1.000
_cell.length_b   1.000
_cell.length_c   1.000
_cell.angle_alpha   90.00
_cell.angle_beta   90.00
_cell.angle_gamma   90.00
#
_symmetry.space_group_name_H-M   'P 1'
#
loop_
_entity.id
_entity.type
_entity.pdbx_description
1 polymer ?
#
loop_
_entity_poly.entity_id
_entity_poly.type
_entity_poly.pdbx_seq_one_letter_code
_entity_poly.pdbx_strand_id
1 'polypeptide(L)'
;MLEQRVQLHAKLWKILNATRASDYQKEHVLGLVLYRYLSQDFSVFFNTRINNESLKYENLSDEEFNTLVCKENIVEIIKEKGLFMYPSQLFCNVLKSFKKNQEPSLGLYLDNIFKQIENPLNTLELESDGFVERHFFGLFNNVSLNKIGITNDASNQQANLASQNESIEGLIKIIAEIDDFNEGGGG
;
A
#
# COMPACT_ATOMS: atom_id res chain seq x y z
N MET A 1 5.05 -16.50 -9.35
CA MET A 1 4.79 -15.11 -8.90
C MET A 1 4.53 -14.13 -10.05
N LEU A 2 5.30 -14.14 -11.13
CA LEU A 2 5.10 -13.19 -12.26
C LEU A 2 3.74 -13.35 -12.97
N GLU A 3 3.28 -14.58 -13.16
CA GLU A 3 2.00 -14.87 -13.84
C GLU A 3 0.78 -14.38 -13.06
N GLN A 4 0.79 -14.52 -11.73
CA GLN A 4 -0.30 -14.01 -10.88
C GLN A 4 -0.41 -12.49 -10.95
N ARG A 5 0.73 -11.78 -11.07
CA ARG A 5 0.76 -10.32 -11.25
C ARG A 5 0.18 -9.88 -12.58
N VAL A 6 0.58 -10.52 -13.69
CA VAL A 6 0.07 -10.19 -15.03
C VAL A 6 -1.43 -10.44 -15.11
N GLN A 7 -1.92 -11.53 -14.52
CA GLN A 7 -3.35 -11.84 -14.47
C GLN A 7 -4.14 -10.85 -13.60
N LEU A 8 -3.63 -10.48 -12.42
CA LEU A 8 -4.26 -9.49 -11.55
C LEU A 8 -4.32 -8.13 -12.24
N HIS A 9 -3.20 -7.70 -12.82
CA HIS A 9 -3.09 -6.45 -13.56
C HIS A 9 -4.06 -6.41 -14.76
N ALA A 10 -4.13 -7.48 -15.58
CA ALA A 10 -5.01 -7.53 -16.73
C ALA A 10 -6.50 -7.50 -16.35
N LYS A 11 -6.88 -8.17 -15.25
CA LYS A 11 -8.26 -8.12 -14.72
C LYS A 11 -8.60 -6.72 -14.23
N LEU A 12 -7.74 -6.12 -13.41
CA LEU A 12 -7.95 -4.75 -12.89
C LEU A 12 -7.97 -3.72 -14.02
N TRP A 13 -7.09 -3.83 -15.01
CA TRP A 13 -7.06 -2.95 -16.17
C TRP A 13 -8.36 -3.02 -16.98
N LYS A 14 -8.94 -4.22 -17.14
CA LYS A 14 -10.26 -4.37 -17.77
C LYS A 14 -11.37 -3.65 -17.01
N ILE A 15 -11.40 -3.77 -15.70
CA ILE A 15 -12.42 -3.11 -14.86
C ILE A 15 -12.20 -1.58 -14.88
N LEU A 16 -10.96 -1.13 -14.80
CA LEU A 16 -10.58 0.29 -14.89
C LEU A 16 -10.88 0.93 -16.25
N ASN A 17 -10.89 0.16 -17.33
CA ASN A 17 -11.34 0.68 -18.64
C ASN A 17 -12.85 0.84 -18.73
N ALA A 18 -13.62 0.18 -17.86
CA ALA A 18 -15.07 0.38 -17.77
C ALA A 18 -15.42 1.65 -16.96
N THR A 19 -14.50 2.17 -16.15
CA THR A 19 -14.65 3.46 -15.47
C THR A 19 -14.19 4.59 -16.39
N ARG A 20 -14.83 5.76 -16.32
CA ARG A 20 -14.44 6.96 -17.10
C ARG A 20 -13.14 7.62 -16.59
N ALA A 21 -12.31 6.88 -15.86
CA ALA A 21 -11.07 7.37 -15.28
C ALA A 21 -10.03 7.65 -16.37
N SER A 22 -9.22 8.69 -16.18
CA SER A 22 -8.09 8.99 -17.06
C SER A 22 -6.98 7.94 -16.90
N ASP A 23 -6.11 7.77 -17.90
CA ASP A 23 -5.00 6.81 -17.80
C ASP A 23 -4.07 7.10 -16.60
N TYR A 24 -3.88 8.39 -16.29
CA TYR A 24 -3.20 8.82 -15.05
C TYR A 24 -3.91 8.32 -13.79
N GLN A 25 -5.24 8.43 -13.70
CA GLN A 25 -6.00 7.90 -12.56
C GLN A 25 -5.92 6.37 -12.51
N LYS A 26 -5.98 5.69 -13.66
CA LYS A 26 -5.90 4.22 -13.72
C LYS A 26 -4.60 3.68 -13.16
N GLU A 27 -3.45 4.31 -13.47
CA GLU A 27 -2.15 3.92 -12.90
C GLU A 27 -2.14 4.06 -11.37
N HIS A 28 -2.70 5.14 -10.83
CA HIS A 28 -2.78 5.36 -9.38
C HIS A 28 -3.74 4.40 -8.69
N VAL A 29 -4.92 4.14 -9.29
CA VAL A 29 -5.86 3.15 -8.76
C VAL A 29 -5.21 1.77 -8.78
N LEU A 30 -4.55 1.39 -9.86
CA LEU A 30 -3.87 0.11 -9.96
C LEU A 30 -2.78 -0.04 -8.87
N GLY A 31 -1.99 1.02 -8.64
CA GLY A 31 -1.00 1.04 -7.54
C GLY A 31 -1.66 0.84 -6.18
N LEU A 32 -2.75 1.56 -5.90
CA LEU A 32 -3.48 1.44 -4.63
C LEU A 32 -4.14 0.07 -4.45
N VAL A 33 -4.73 -0.51 -5.50
CA VAL A 33 -5.32 -1.86 -5.44
C VAL A 33 -4.24 -2.90 -5.21
N LEU A 34 -3.09 -2.76 -5.88
CA LEU A 34 -1.96 -3.66 -5.66
C LEU A 34 -1.44 -3.54 -4.23
N TYR A 35 -1.29 -2.33 -3.71
CA TYR A 35 -0.94 -2.09 -2.31
C TYR A 35 -1.95 -2.73 -1.35
N ARG A 36 -3.25 -2.60 -1.60
CA ARG A 36 -4.29 -3.30 -0.83
C ARG A 36 -4.09 -4.81 -0.84
N TYR A 37 -3.85 -5.41 -2.01
CA TYR A 37 -3.61 -6.85 -2.14
C TYR A 37 -2.37 -7.29 -1.37
N LEU A 38 -1.25 -6.56 -1.51
CA LEU A 38 -0.01 -6.84 -0.79
C LEU A 38 -0.19 -6.72 0.71
N SER A 39 -0.89 -5.69 1.17
CA SER A 39 -1.20 -5.48 2.58
C SER A 39 -2.02 -6.64 3.17
N GLN A 40 -3.02 -7.13 2.43
CA GLN A 40 -3.83 -8.27 2.87
C GLN A 40 -3.03 -9.57 2.88
N ASP A 41 -2.27 -9.89 1.82
CA ASP A 41 -1.40 -11.08 1.77
C ASP A 41 -0.40 -11.06 2.94
N PHE A 42 0.17 -9.89 3.22
CA PHE A 42 1.16 -9.72 4.27
C PHE A 42 0.56 -9.87 5.68
N SER A 43 -0.63 -9.30 5.93
CA SER A 43 -1.36 -9.52 7.18
C SER A 43 -1.71 -10.99 7.37
N VAL A 44 -2.21 -11.67 6.33
CA VAL A 44 -2.51 -13.12 6.39
C VAL A 44 -1.24 -13.90 6.70
N PHE A 45 -0.14 -13.63 6.01
CA PHE A 45 1.15 -14.28 6.26
C PHE A 45 1.60 -14.14 7.72
N PHE A 46 1.57 -12.92 8.27
CA PHE A 46 1.93 -12.72 9.68
C PHE A 46 0.97 -13.41 10.63
N ASN A 47 -0.33 -13.32 10.38
CA ASN A 47 -1.36 -13.97 11.18
C ASN A 47 -1.22 -15.51 11.21
N THR A 48 -0.71 -16.14 10.13
CA THR A 48 -0.42 -17.58 10.15
C THR A 48 0.79 -17.95 11.02
N ARG A 49 1.66 -16.99 11.33
CA ARG A 49 2.84 -17.19 12.21
C ARG A 49 2.57 -16.86 13.66
N ILE A 50 1.59 -16.00 13.91
CA ILE A 50 1.12 -15.70 15.26
C ILE A 50 0.30 -16.91 15.72
N ASN A 51 0.84 -17.68 16.66
CA ASN A 51 0.19 -18.88 17.22
C ASN A 51 -0.95 -18.54 18.20
N ASN A 52 -1.63 -17.41 17.99
CA ASN A 52 -2.70 -16.91 18.83
C ASN A 52 -3.80 -16.31 17.95
N GLU A 53 -4.91 -17.03 17.82
CA GLU A 53 -6.04 -16.63 16.96
C GLU A 53 -6.67 -15.28 17.35
N SER A 54 -6.52 -14.89 18.62
CA SER A 54 -7.03 -13.62 19.16
C SER A 54 -6.12 -12.43 18.86
N LEU A 55 -4.86 -12.68 18.50
CA LEU A 55 -3.90 -11.63 18.17
C LEU A 55 -3.78 -11.51 16.65
N LYS A 56 -4.29 -10.41 16.12
CA LYS A 56 -4.21 -10.10 14.69
C LYS A 56 -3.15 -9.05 14.44
N TYR A 57 -2.32 -9.28 13.43
CA TYR A 57 -1.26 -8.39 13.00
C TYR A 57 -1.77 -6.97 12.74
N GLU A 58 -2.93 -6.83 12.10
CA GLU A 58 -3.57 -5.55 11.82
C GLU A 58 -4.07 -4.79 13.05
N ASN A 59 -4.13 -5.43 14.22
CA ASN A 59 -4.56 -4.83 15.48
C ASN A 59 -3.39 -4.43 16.38
N LEU A 60 -2.16 -4.80 16.02
CA LEU A 60 -0.96 -4.41 16.77
C LEU A 60 -0.59 -2.96 16.46
N SER A 61 -0.05 -2.26 17.45
CA SER A 61 0.73 -1.05 17.20
C SER A 61 2.15 -1.40 16.74
N ASP A 62 2.80 -0.47 16.06
CA ASP A 62 4.19 -0.64 15.63
C ASP A 62 5.14 -0.80 16.83
N GLU A 63 4.82 -0.14 17.96
CA GLU A 63 5.55 -0.29 19.22
C GLU A 63 5.43 -1.71 19.78
N GLU A 64 4.20 -2.22 19.91
CA GLU A 64 3.95 -3.60 20.34
C GLU A 64 4.66 -4.60 19.43
N PHE A 65 4.59 -4.39 18.11
CA PHE A 65 5.29 -5.24 17.14
C PHE A 65 6.81 -5.26 17.38
N ASN A 66 7.42 -4.09 17.58
CA ASN A 66 8.86 -3.99 17.86
C ASN A 66 9.26 -4.61 19.21
N THR A 67 8.34 -4.77 20.16
CA THR A 67 8.62 -5.52 21.39
C THR A 67 8.62 -7.04 21.19
N LEU A 68 7.96 -7.52 20.14
CA LEU A 68 7.79 -8.95 19.84
C LEU A 68 8.79 -9.47 18.81
N VAL A 69 9.36 -8.58 17.99
CA VAL A 69 10.15 -8.94 16.81
C VAL A 69 11.43 -8.10 16.77
N CYS A 70 12.58 -8.75 16.59
CA CYS A 70 13.88 -8.07 16.46
C CYS A 70 14.18 -7.72 15.00
N LYS A 71 15.20 -6.88 14.77
CA LYS A 71 15.62 -6.45 13.43
C LYS A 71 16.02 -7.64 12.54
N GLU A 72 16.66 -8.65 13.10
CA GLU A 72 17.07 -9.87 12.41
C GLU A 72 15.86 -10.64 11.88
N ASN A 73 14.77 -10.72 12.64
CA ASN A 73 13.53 -11.34 12.18
C ASN A 73 12.91 -10.57 11.01
N ILE A 74 12.97 -9.23 11.04
CA ILE A 74 12.50 -8.38 9.93
C ILE A 74 13.31 -8.66 8.66
N VAL A 75 14.63 -8.79 8.78
CA VAL A 75 15.50 -9.15 7.63
C VAL A 75 15.13 -10.51 7.05
N GLU A 76 14.86 -11.52 7.88
CA GLU A 76 14.43 -12.85 7.40
C GLU A 76 13.07 -12.80 6.68
N ILE A 77 12.13 -12.01 7.20
CA ILE A 77 10.83 -11.79 6.54
C ILE A 77 11.03 -11.11 5.18
N ILE A 78 11.92 -10.13 5.11
CA ILE A 78 12.27 -9.45 3.85
C ILE A 78 12.91 -10.43 2.86
N LYS A 79 13.80 -11.33 3.30
CA LYS A 79 14.38 -12.37 2.43
C LYS A 79 13.31 -13.31 1.88
N GLU A 80 12.35 -13.71 2.70
CA GLU A 80 11.32 -14.68 2.33
C GLU A 80 10.22 -14.08 1.44
N LYS A 81 9.71 -12.89 1.80
CA LYS A 81 8.58 -12.24 1.11
C LYS A 81 9.01 -11.19 0.10
N GLY A 82 10.25 -10.69 0.18
CA GLY A 82 10.75 -9.60 -0.66
C GLY A 82 10.21 -8.21 -0.29
N LEU A 83 9.38 -8.10 0.76
CA LEU A 83 8.78 -6.85 1.22
C LEU A 83 8.58 -6.87 2.73
N PHE A 84 8.43 -5.68 3.32
CA PHE A 84 8.00 -5.52 4.71
C PHE A 84 7.12 -4.27 4.87
N MET A 85 6.08 -4.38 5.69
CA MET A 85 5.22 -3.28 6.11
C MET A 85 5.02 -3.39 7.61
N TYR A 86 4.91 -2.28 8.32
CA TYR A 86 4.46 -2.27 9.71
C TYR A 86 2.93 -2.41 9.81
N PRO A 87 2.38 -2.77 10.99
CA PRO A 87 0.93 -2.78 11.21
C PRO A 87 0.26 -1.45 10.83
N SER A 88 0.85 -0.30 11.18
CA SER A 88 0.32 1.03 10.81
C SER A 88 0.26 1.25 9.30
N GLN A 89 1.20 0.65 8.57
CA GLN A 89 1.37 0.76 7.11
C GLN A 89 0.51 -0.25 6.34
N LEU A 90 -0.41 -0.97 6.99
CA LEU A 90 -1.39 -1.78 6.29
C LEU A 90 -2.48 -0.90 5.70
N PHE A 91 -2.96 -1.24 4.50
CA PHE A 91 -3.99 -0.49 3.79
C PHE A 91 -5.22 -0.18 4.67
N CYS A 92 -5.68 -1.16 5.45
CA CYS A 92 -6.80 -0.98 6.36
C CYS A 92 -6.52 0.05 7.47
N ASN A 93 -5.28 0.12 7.97
CA ASN A 93 -4.89 1.01 9.05
C ASN A 93 -4.57 2.42 8.53
N VAL A 94 -4.00 2.52 7.34
CA VAL A 94 -3.86 3.80 6.63
C VAL A 94 -5.23 4.42 6.35
N LEU A 95 -6.20 3.64 5.86
CA LEU A 95 -7.58 4.14 5.67
C LEU A 95 -8.25 4.58 6.97
N LYS A 96 -8.03 3.86 8.07
CA LYS A 96 -8.55 4.25 9.40
C LYS A 96 -7.93 5.57 9.88
N SER A 97 -6.60 5.71 9.73
CA SER A 97 -5.87 6.93 10.11
C SER A 97 -6.34 8.14 9.28
N PHE A 98 -6.52 7.94 7.97
CA PHE A 98 -7.05 8.94 7.06
C PHE A 98 -8.44 9.43 7.47
N LYS A 99 -9.39 8.52 7.74
CA LYS A 99 -10.75 8.88 8.19
C LYS A 99 -10.76 9.67 9.51
N LYS A 100 -9.71 9.55 10.32
CA LYS A 100 -9.55 10.27 11.59
C LYS A 100 -8.80 11.60 11.44
N ASN A 101 -8.39 11.99 10.23
CA ASN A 101 -7.55 13.15 9.95
C ASN A 101 -6.24 13.16 10.77
N GLN A 102 -5.68 11.98 11.05
CA GLN A 102 -4.46 11.86 11.86
C GLN A 102 -3.19 12.09 11.03
N GLU A 103 -3.26 11.95 9.70
CA GLU A 103 -2.15 12.17 8.78
C GLU A 103 -2.36 13.44 7.93
N PRO A 104 -1.61 14.53 8.17
CA PRO A 104 -1.76 15.78 7.42
C PRO A 104 -1.28 15.66 5.96
N SER A 105 -0.41 14.69 5.64
CA SER A 105 0.08 14.45 4.27
C SER A 105 0.01 12.96 3.90
N LEU A 106 -1.22 12.50 3.63
CA LEU A 106 -1.46 11.11 3.24
C LEU A 106 -0.69 10.72 1.96
N GLY A 107 -0.59 11.62 0.99
CA GLY A 107 0.14 11.38 -0.26
C GLY A 107 1.63 11.09 -0.03
N LEU A 108 2.28 11.86 0.84
CA LEU A 108 3.67 11.62 1.23
C LEU A 108 3.83 10.32 2.02
N TYR A 109 2.90 10.05 2.94
CA TYR A 109 2.91 8.82 3.73
C TYR A 109 2.79 7.57 2.84
N LEU A 110 1.87 7.56 1.88
CA LEU A 110 1.71 6.48 0.92
C LEU A 110 2.92 6.32 0.00
N ASP A 111 3.49 7.42 -0.50
CA ASP A 111 4.72 7.36 -1.32
C ASP A 111 5.89 6.76 -0.53
N ASN A 112 5.98 7.02 0.79
CA ASN A 112 7.00 6.40 1.64
C ASN A 112 6.75 4.90 1.84
N ILE A 113 5.50 4.48 2.02
CA ILE A 113 5.15 3.05 2.10
C ILE A 113 5.52 2.35 0.79
N PHE A 114 5.23 2.95 -0.37
CA PHE A 114 5.60 2.38 -1.66
C PHE A 114 7.11 2.20 -1.78
N LYS A 115 7.91 3.22 -1.44
CA LYS A 115 9.37 3.10 -1.41
C LYS A 115 9.85 1.98 -0.49
N GLN A 116 9.23 1.83 0.68
CA GLN A 116 9.56 0.74 1.59
C GLN A 116 9.22 -0.64 1.00
N ILE A 117 8.08 -0.78 0.30
CA ILE A 117 7.74 -2.04 -0.37
C ILE A 117 8.75 -2.36 -1.49
N GLU A 118 9.20 -1.36 -2.24
CA GLU A 118 10.18 -1.55 -3.32
C GLU A 118 11.59 -1.85 -2.82
N ASN A 119 11.98 -1.27 -1.68
CA ASN A 119 13.33 -1.37 -1.13
C ASN A 119 13.35 -1.36 0.41
N PRO A 120 12.82 -2.42 1.05
CA PRO A 120 12.56 -2.43 2.49
C PRO A 120 13.84 -2.34 3.33
N LEU A 121 14.93 -3.01 2.92
CA LEU A 121 16.20 -2.95 3.65
C LEU A 121 16.76 -1.53 3.72
N ASN A 122 16.76 -0.82 2.59
CA ASN A 122 17.29 0.54 2.53
C ASN A 122 16.41 1.49 3.36
N THR A 123 15.09 1.42 3.20
CA THR A 123 14.16 2.30 3.92
C THR A 123 14.17 2.07 5.43
N LEU A 124 14.41 0.83 5.89
CA LEU A 124 14.48 0.48 7.31
C LEU A 124 15.89 0.57 7.90
N GLU A 125 16.89 0.96 7.10
CA GLU A 125 18.31 0.99 7.47
C GLU A 125 18.79 -0.36 8.05
N LEU A 126 18.40 -1.45 7.38
CA LEU A 126 18.76 -2.82 7.75
C LEU A 126 19.80 -3.39 6.81
N GLU A 127 20.78 -4.08 7.39
CA GLU A 127 21.78 -4.84 6.64
C GLU A 127 21.32 -6.29 6.48
N SER A 128 21.66 -6.89 5.34
CA SER A 128 21.44 -8.32 5.10
C SER A 128 22.74 -8.96 4.66
N ASP A 129 23.04 -10.12 5.23
CA ASP A 129 24.19 -10.96 4.90
C ASP A 129 23.98 -11.82 3.63
N GLY A 130 22.76 -11.80 3.07
CA GLY A 130 22.35 -12.65 1.96
C GLY A 130 21.70 -11.88 0.82
N PHE A 131 21.44 -12.60 -0.28
CA PHE A 131 20.72 -12.05 -1.42
C PHE A 131 19.23 -11.86 -1.07
N VAL A 132 18.73 -10.64 -1.27
CA VAL A 132 17.30 -10.32 -1.18
C VAL A 132 16.77 -10.05 -2.58
N GLU A 133 15.80 -10.84 -3.00
CA GLU A 133 15.13 -10.65 -4.28
C GLU A 133 14.32 -9.36 -4.30
N ARG A 134 14.66 -8.47 -5.23
CA ARG A 134 13.99 -7.17 -5.44
C ARG A 134 12.71 -7.31 -6.28
N HIS A 135 11.82 -8.22 -5.87
CA HIS A 135 10.58 -8.55 -6.59
C HIS A 135 9.62 -7.37 -6.80
N PHE A 136 9.72 -6.34 -5.98
CA PHE A 136 8.82 -5.19 -5.99
C PHE A 136 9.52 -3.91 -6.46
N PHE A 137 10.79 -3.97 -6.85
CA PHE A 137 11.54 -2.79 -7.25
C PHE A 137 10.99 -2.18 -8.54
N GLY A 138 10.69 -0.88 -8.51
CA GLY A 138 10.11 -0.13 -9.62
C GLY A 138 8.62 -0.42 -9.88
N LEU A 139 7.94 -1.12 -8.98
CA LEU A 139 6.52 -1.44 -9.09
C LEU A 139 5.60 -0.21 -9.02
N PHE A 140 6.01 0.81 -8.28
CA PHE A 140 5.29 2.05 -8.01
C PHE A 140 5.99 3.28 -8.62
N ASN A 141 7.01 3.10 -9.48
CA ASN A 141 7.73 4.21 -10.13
C ASN A 141 6.82 5.21 -10.88
N ASN A 142 5.68 4.74 -11.38
CA ASN A 142 4.74 5.56 -12.12
C ASN A 142 3.61 6.13 -11.24
N VAL A 143 3.61 5.81 -9.94
CA VAL A 143 2.56 6.20 -8.99
C VAL A 143 3.17 7.15 -7.97
N SER A 144 2.73 8.41 -7.95
CA SER A 144 3.14 9.38 -6.93
C SER A 144 1.93 10.12 -6.39
N LEU A 145 1.47 9.66 -5.23
CA LEU A 145 0.31 10.20 -4.53
C LEU A 145 0.65 11.51 -3.82
N ASN A 146 1.92 11.82 -3.58
CA ASN A 146 2.33 13.14 -3.09
C ASN A 146 2.27 14.23 -4.17
N LYS A 147 2.12 13.88 -5.46
CA LYS A 147 2.08 14.85 -6.57
C LYS A 147 0.70 15.05 -7.18
N ILE A 148 -0.30 14.31 -6.70
CA ILE A 148 -1.68 14.42 -7.18
C ILE A 148 -2.36 15.67 -6.62
N GLY A 149 -3.19 16.35 -7.42
CA GLY A 149 -3.97 17.49 -6.92
C GLY A 149 -3.15 18.73 -6.50
N ILE A 150 -1.84 18.78 -6.77
CA ILE A 150 -1.06 19.99 -6.47
C ILE A 150 -1.57 21.14 -7.35
N THR A 151 -1.95 22.25 -6.72
CA THR A 151 -2.34 23.47 -7.44
C THR A 151 -1.09 24.22 -7.93
N ASN A 152 -1.22 25.06 -8.96
CA ASN A 152 -0.10 25.86 -9.47
C ASN A 152 0.47 26.88 -8.45
N ASP A 153 -0.12 26.97 -7.26
CA ASP A 153 0.31 27.84 -6.17
C ASP A 153 1.14 27.04 -5.13
N ALA A 154 2.45 26.99 -5.36
CA ALA A 154 3.41 26.33 -4.45
C ALA A 154 3.44 26.96 -3.04
N SER A 155 2.90 28.18 -2.89
CA SER A 155 2.89 28.96 -1.65
C SER A 155 1.80 28.53 -0.66
N ASN A 156 0.77 27.79 -1.10
CA ASN A 156 -0.37 27.40 -0.26
C ASN A 156 -0.32 25.90 0.09
N GLN A 157 0.57 25.55 1.02
CA GLN A 157 0.78 24.17 1.46
C GLN A 157 -0.52 23.51 1.97
N GLN A 158 -1.34 24.23 2.74
CA GLN A 158 -2.58 23.67 3.28
C GLN A 158 -3.61 23.35 2.20
N ALA A 159 -3.75 24.22 1.17
CA ALA A 159 -4.64 23.95 0.04
C ALA A 159 -4.14 22.77 -0.80
N ASN A 160 -2.81 22.64 -0.98
CA ASN A 160 -2.21 21.52 -1.70
C ASN A 160 -2.44 20.19 -0.97
N LEU A 161 -2.30 20.14 0.36
CA LEU A 161 -2.60 18.95 1.17
C LEU A 161 -4.08 18.56 1.10
N ALA A 162 -4.98 19.55 1.17
CA ALA A 162 -6.42 19.30 1.05
C ALA A 162 -6.80 18.73 -0.33
N SER A 163 -6.26 19.30 -1.40
CA SER A 163 -6.53 18.83 -2.77
C SER A 163 -5.89 17.46 -3.06
N GLN A 164 -4.71 17.19 -2.50
CA GLN A 164 -4.11 15.85 -2.49
C GLN A 164 -5.05 14.83 -1.83
N ASN A 165 -5.50 15.12 -0.61
CA ASN A 165 -6.38 14.23 0.15
C ASN A 165 -7.71 13.97 -0.58
N GLU A 166 -8.34 15.02 -1.14
CA GLU A 166 -9.56 14.89 -1.95
C GLU A 166 -9.34 14.01 -3.19
N SER A 167 -8.19 14.18 -3.86
CA SER A 167 -7.83 13.35 -5.01
C SER A 167 -7.66 11.88 -4.60
N ILE A 168 -7.00 11.60 -3.47
CA ILE A 168 -6.83 10.25 -2.93
C ILE A 168 -8.18 9.63 -2.54
N GLU A 169 -9.10 10.40 -1.96
CA GLU A 169 -10.47 9.94 -1.71
C GLU A 169 -11.20 9.54 -2.98
N GLY A 170 -11.04 10.33 -4.06
CA GLY A 170 -11.58 10.00 -5.37
C GLY A 170 -11.09 8.64 -5.86
N LEU A 171 -9.78 8.37 -5.72
CA LEU A 171 -9.21 7.07 -6.08
C LEU A 171 -9.75 5.94 -5.20
N ILE A 172 -9.89 6.15 -3.89
CA ILE A 172 -10.46 5.16 -2.97
C ILE A 172 -11.92 4.84 -3.32
N LYS A 173 -12.71 5.83 -3.72
CA LYS A 173 -14.10 5.60 -4.20
C LYS A 173 -14.13 4.74 -5.45
N ILE A 174 -13.25 5.00 -6.42
CA ILE A 174 -13.13 4.16 -7.62
C ILE A 174 -12.78 2.72 -7.23
N ILE A 175 -11.90 2.51 -6.24
CA ILE A 175 -11.56 1.17 -5.74
C ILE A 175 -12.79 0.47 -5.12
N ALA A 176 -13.58 1.19 -4.34
CA ALA A 176 -14.81 0.65 -3.76
C ALA A 176 -15.82 0.25 -4.86
N GLU A 177 -16.00 1.09 -5.88
CA GLU A 177 -16.86 0.77 -7.03
C GLU A 177 -16.36 -0.47 -7.80
N ILE A 178 -15.04 -0.67 -7.90
CA ILE A 178 -14.43 -1.86 -8.51
C ILE A 178 -14.73 -3.12 -7.68
N ASP A 179 -14.62 -3.04 -6.37
CA ASP A 179 -14.93 -4.16 -5.47
C ASP A 179 -16.41 -4.54 -5.59
N ASP A 180 -17.32 -3.57 -5.58
CA ASP A 180 -18.77 -3.79 -5.76
C ASP A 180 -19.08 -4.43 -7.12
N PHE A 181 -18.37 -4.01 -8.19
CA PHE A 181 -18.53 -4.59 -9.52
C PHE A 181 -18.07 -6.06 -9.58
N ASN A 182 -17.07 -6.43 -8.76
CA ASN A 182 -16.53 -7.78 -8.71
C ASN A 182 -17.42 -8.73 -7.86
N GLU A 183 -18.08 -8.22 -6.82
CA GLU A 183 -19.05 -8.99 -6.02
C GLU A 183 -20.42 -9.13 -6.69
N GLY A 184 -20.83 -8.18 -7.54
CA GLY A 184 -22.08 -8.23 -8.29
C GLY A 184 -22.08 -9.13 -9.54
N GLY A 185 -20.93 -9.72 -9.91
CA GLY A 185 -20.77 -10.55 -11.12
C GLY A 185 -20.81 -12.06 -10.91
N GLY A 186 -21.04 -12.53 -9.67
CA GLY A 186 -21.14 -13.94 -9.31
C GLY A 186 -22.56 -14.32 -8.91
N GLY A 187 -23.48 -14.39 -9.87
CA GLY A 187 -24.84 -14.91 -9.71
C GLY A 187 -25.21 -15.81 -10.88
#